data_AF-A0A7S1E380-F1
#
_entry.id   AF-A0A7S1E380-F1
#
_cell.length_a   1.000
_cell.length_b   1.000
_cell.length_c   1.000
_cell.angle_alpha   90.00
_cell.angle_beta   90.00
_cell.angle_gamma   90.00
#
_symmetry.space_group_name_H-M   'P 1'
#
loop_
_entity.id
_entity.type
_entity.pdbx_description
1 polymer ?
#
loop_
_entity_poly.entity_id
_entity_poly.type
_entity_poly.pdbx_seq_one_letter_code
_entity_poly.pdbx_strand_id
1 'polypeptide(L)'
;TVQFVGSLQKATPELSQHFAQVTLPQSRPLSKGEVLGCTAPTIEQNDCNAVVYVGDGRFHLEAIMIANPSLKAYRYDPYTKVLSSEAYAHGQMYTNRREAIEKARGAQRWGVILGTLGRQGNTNI
;
A
#
# COMPACT_ATOMS: atom_id res chain seq x y z
N THR A 1 0.63 9.54 1.17
CA THR A 1 1.26 9.87 -0.14
C THR A 1 2.20 11.05 0.02
N VAL A 2 2.98 11.42 -1.01
CA VAL A 2 3.93 12.54 -0.98
C VAL A 2 3.33 13.84 -0.43
N GLN A 3 2.06 14.12 -0.75
CA GLN A 3 1.32 15.32 -0.32
C GLN A 3 1.25 15.49 1.20
N PHE A 4 1.31 14.40 1.97
CA PHE A 4 1.08 14.40 3.41
C PHE A 4 2.31 13.98 4.24
N VAL A 5 3.46 13.73 3.60
CA VAL A 5 4.70 13.29 4.31
C VAL A 5 5.12 14.31 5.37
N GLY A 6 5.08 15.61 5.06
CA GLY A 6 5.42 16.66 6.03
C GLY A 6 4.47 16.69 7.23
N SER A 7 3.18 16.38 7.03
CA SER A 7 2.20 16.28 8.11
C SER A 7 2.47 15.07 9.00
N LEU A 8 2.82 13.92 8.41
CA LEU A 8 3.17 12.70 9.15
C LEU A 8 4.40 12.90 10.04
N GLN A 9 5.43 13.58 9.52
CA GLN A 9 6.63 13.89 10.29
C GLN A 9 6.33 14.77 11.51
N LYS A 10 5.41 15.73 11.38
CA LYS A 10 4.97 16.58 12.49
C LYS A 10 4.05 15.86 13.47
N ALA A 11 3.20 14.95 13.00
CA ALA A 11 2.26 14.21 13.84
C ALA A 11 2.94 13.10 14.66
N THR A 12 4.05 12.55 14.16
CA THR A 12 4.72 11.41 14.79
C THR A 12 5.15 11.69 16.25
N PRO A 13 5.82 12.82 16.59
CA PRO A 13 6.18 13.12 17.97
C PRO A 13 4.98 13.23 18.93
N GLU A 14 3.85 13.76 18.45
CA GLU A 14 2.62 13.86 19.25
C GLU A 14 2.00 12.50 19.48
N LEU A 15 1.91 11.67 18.43
CA LEU A 15 1.39 10.31 18.55
C LEU A 15 2.26 9.43 19.45
N SER A 16 3.58 9.61 19.44
CA SER A 16 4.51 8.88 20.31
C SER A 16 4.30 9.13 21.81
N GLN A 17 3.55 10.16 22.20
CA GLN A 17 3.17 10.38 23.60
C GLN A 17 2.00 9.47 24.03
N HIS A 18 1.24 8.93 23.07
CA HIS A 18 0.03 8.15 23.30
C HIS A 18 0.19 6.67 22.94
N PHE A 19 1.17 6.32 22.12
CA PHE A 19 1.41 4.96 21.66
C PHE A 19 2.84 4.52 21.98
N ALA A 20 3.00 3.26 22.39
CA ALA A 20 4.30 2.71 22.75
C ALA A 20 5.31 2.73 21.58
N GLN A 21 4.81 2.59 20.35
CA GLN A 21 5.64 2.60 19.15
C GLN A 21 4.88 3.24 17.99
N VAL A 22 5.47 4.28 17.39
CA VAL A 22 4.99 4.93 16.17
C VAL A 22 6.14 4.95 15.17
N THR A 23 5.95 4.31 14.02
CA THR A 23 6.99 4.19 12.98
C THR A 23 6.48 4.70 11.64
N LEU A 24 7.38 5.35 10.90
CA LEU A 24 7.17 5.70 9.50
C LEU A 24 8.03 4.77 8.64
N PRO A 25 7.47 3.69 8.06
CA PRO A 25 8.23 2.76 7.23
C PRO A 25 8.76 3.46 5.97
N GLN A 26 9.83 2.92 5.38
CA GLN A 26 10.46 3.50 4.20
C GLN A 26 10.83 2.43 3.18
N SER A 27 10.19 2.47 2.01
CA SER A 27 10.62 1.71 0.84
C SER A 27 11.45 2.62 -0.06
N ARG A 28 12.79 2.44 -0.05
CA ARG A 28 13.67 3.27 -0.89
C ARG A 28 13.33 3.11 -2.37
N PRO A 29 13.37 4.18 -3.18
CA PRO A 29 13.92 5.51 -2.90
C PRO A 29 12.93 6.51 -2.25
N LEU A 30 11.75 6.08 -1.81
CA LEU A 30 10.72 6.97 -1.27
C LEU A 30 11.13 7.58 0.09
N SER A 31 10.48 8.68 0.43
CA SER A 31 10.62 9.31 1.75
C SER A 31 10.06 8.42 2.87
N LYS A 32 10.51 8.62 4.11
CA LYS A 32 9.91 7.93 5.27
C LYS A 32 8.42 8.26 5.38
N GLY A 33 7.57 7.24 5.50
CA GLY A 33 6.11 7.37 5.55
C GLY A 33 5.45 7.59 4.19
N GLU A 34 6.21 7.58 3.09
CA GLU A 34 5.68 7.65 1.74
C GLU A 34 5.40 6.25 1.18
N VAL A 35 4.32 6.14 0.41
CA VAL A 35 3.87 4.90 -0.24
C VAL A 35 3.36 5.22 -1.64
N LEU A 36 3.60 4.31 -2.58
CA LEU A 36 3.09 4.34 -3.95
C LEU A 36 2.26 3.08 -4.24
N GLY A 37 1.37 3.14 -5.24
CA GLY A 37 0.47 2.02 -5.53
C GLY A 37 1.21 0.80 -6.06
N CYS A 38 2.39 1.01 -6.64
CA CYS A 38 3.31 -0.04 -7.09
C CYS A 38 4.40 -0.38 -6.06
N THR A 39 4.43 0.27 -4.89
CA THR A 39 5.50 0.07 -3.89
C THR A 39 4.96 0.31 -2.49
N ALA A 40 4.71 -0.77 -1.76
CA ALA A 40 4.30 -0.76 -0.35
C ALA A 40 5.36 -1.47 0.51
N PRO A 41 5.59 -1.01 1.76
CA PRO A 41 6.44 -1.72 2.70
C PRO A 41 5.77 -3.01 3.19
N THR A 42 6.57 -4.04 3.42
CA THR A 42 6.17 -5.21 4.20
C THR A 42 6.53 -4.95 5.66
N ILE A 43 5.57 -5.12 6.55
CA ILE A 43 5.69 -4.91 7.99
C ILE A 43 5.58 -6.28 8.66
N GLU A 44 6.54 -6.63 9.51
CA GLU A 44 6.46 -7.90 10.23
C GLU A 44 5.30 -7.89 11.23
N GLN A 45 4.66 -9.04 11.39
CA GLN A 45 3.41 -9.15 12.13
C GLN A 45 3.53 -8.80 13.63
N ASN A 46 4.74 -8.86 14.19
CA ASN A 46 5.02 -8.51 15.58
C ASN A 46 5.51 -7.07 15.77
N ASP A 47 5.83 -6.36 14.68
CA ASP A 47 6.38 -5.00 14.75
C ASP A 47 5.28 -3.94 14.88
N CYS A 48 4.06 -4.25 14.47
CA CYS A 48 2.96 -3.29 14.45
C CYS A 48 1.60 -3.96 14.55
N ASN A 49 0.67 -3.35 15.28
CA ASN A 49 -0.70 -3.87 15.44
C ASN A 49 -1.69 -3.28 14.42
N ALA A 50 -1.40 -2.09 13.88
CA ALA A 50 -2.26 -1.39 12.94
C ALA A 50 -1.49 -0.37 12.09
N VAL A 51 -1.96 -0.13 10.87
CA VAL A 51 -1.50 0.95 10.00
C VAL A 51 -2.55 2.04 9.90
N VAL A 52 -2.12 3.30 9.97
CA VAL A 52 -2.94 4.47 9.65
C VAL A 52 -2.38 5.10 8.38
N TYR A 53 -3.15 5.05 7.31
CA TYR A 53 -2.84 5.73 6.06
C TYR A 53 -3.54 7.09 6.00
N VAL A 54 -2.79 8.11 5.58
CA VAL A 54 -3.30 9.48 5.44
C VAL A 54 -3.45 9.81 3.96
N GLY A 55 -4.70 9.98 3.52
CA GLY A 55 -5.07 10.32 2.14
C GLY A 55 -6.55 10.11 1.83
N ASP A 56 -6.99 10.70 0.72
CA ASP A 56 -8.36 10.70 0.20
C ASP A 56 -8.71 9.45 -0.63
N GLY A 57 -7.73 8.85 -1.30
CA GLY A 57 -7.91 7.62 -2.08
C GLY A 57 -7.54 6.34 -1.34
N ARG A 58 -8.05 5.19 -1.82
CA ARG A 58 -7.76 3.86 -1.24
C ARG A 58 -6.65 3.09 -1.96
N PHE A 59 -6.32 3.42 -3.21
CA PHE A 59 -5.40 2.62 -4.03
C PHE A 59 -4.02 2.37 -3.37
N HIS A 60 -3.43 3.39 -2.76
CA HIS A 60 -2.17 3.26 -2.02
C HIS A 60 -2.30 2.38 -0.76
N LEU A 61 -3.41 2.52 -0.04
CA LEU A 61 -3.70 1.71 1.13
C LEU A 61 -3.99 0.26 0.74
N GLU A 62 -4.64 0.01 -0.39
CA GLU A 62 -4.85 -1.34 -0.91
C GLU A 62 -3.52 -2.05 -1.17
N ALA A 63 -2.51 -1.35 -1.70
CA ALA A 63 -1.16 -1.94 -1.85
C ALA A 63 -0.56 -2.37 -0.50
N ILE A 64 -0.73 -1.56 0.56
CA ILE A 64 -0.31 -1.92 1.92
C ILE A 64 -1.11 -3.12 2.44
N MET A 65 -2.44 -3.12 2.27
CA MET A 65 -3.30 -4.21 2.74
C MET A 65 -3.01 -5.53 2.04
N ILE A 66 -2.72 -5.50 0.72
CA ILE A 66 -2.31 -6.66 -0.06
C ILE A 66 -0.99 -7.24 0.45
N ALA A 67 -0.01 -6.38 0.76
CA ALA A 67 1.29 -6.80 1.26
C ALA A 67 1.24 -7.27 2.73
N ASN A 68 0.26 -6.81 3.51
CA ASN A 68 0.17 -7.02 4.96
C ASN A 68 -1.24 -7.47 5.38
N PRO A 69 -1.70 -8.66 4.95
CA PRO A 69 -3.10 -9.08 5.07
C PRO A 69 -3.62 -9.23 6.51
N SER A 70 -2.72 -9.44 7.48
CA SER A 70 -3.05 -9.61 8.90
C SER A 70 -3.10 -8.30 9.68
N LEU A 71 -2.62 -7.20 9.11
CA LEU A 71 -2.52 -5.92 9.80
C LEU A 71 -3.84 -5.16 9.72
N LYS A 72 -4.31 -4.61 10.85
CA LYS A 72 -5.49 -3.73 10.85
C LYS A 72 -5.17 -2.46 10.08
N ALA A 73 -6.01 -2.09 9.12
CA ALA A 73 -5.81 -0.89 8.32
C ALA A 73 -6.86 0.18 8.64
N TYR A 74 -6.41 1.41 8.76
CA TYR A 74 -7.24 2.60 8.92
C TYR A 74 -6.86 3.64 7.87
N ARG A 75 -7.85 4.39 7.37
CA ARG A 75 -7.64 5.54 6.50
C ARG A 75 -8.14 6.79 7.19
N TYR A 76 -7.26 7.77 7.33
CA TYR A 76 -7.65 9.13 7.66
C TYR A 76 -7.66 9.97 6.38
N ASP A 77 -8.82 10.53 6.06
CA ASP A 77 -9.00 11.46 4.95
C ASP A 77 -8.82 12.91 5.44
N PRO A 78 -7.76 13.62 5.02
CA PRO A 78 -7.48 14.96 5.52
C PRO A 78 -8.50 16.02 5.11
N TYR A 79 -9.27 15.78 4.04
CA TYR A 79 -10.25 16.73 3.53
C TYR A 79 -11.58 16.58 4.24
N THR A 80 -12.06 15.35 4.38
CA THR A 80 -13.33 15.06 5.05
C THR A 80 -13.19 14.91 6.56
N LYS A 81 -11.94 14.79 7.06
CA LYS A 81 -11.60 14.55 8.48
C LYS A 81 -12.19 13.26 9.05
N VAL A 82 -12.41 12.27 8.18
CA VAL A 82 -12.97 10.97 8.54
C VAL A 82 -11.84 9.97 8.74
N LEU A 83 -11.89 9.24 9.86
CA LEU A 83 -11.10 8.03 10.09
C LEU A 83 -11.99 6.81 9.88
N SER A 84 -11.67 5.99 8.88
CA SER A 84 -12.37 4.73 8.59
C SER A 84 -11.48 3.52 8.85
N SER A 85 -12.09 2.42 9.29
CA SER A 85 -11.44 1.10 9.23
C SER A 85 -11.59 0.54 7.83
N GLU A 86 -10.51 -0.02 7.31
CA GLU A 86 -10.40 -0.48 5.94
C GLU A 86 -10.07 -1.97 5.90
N ALA A 87 -10.65 -2.67 4.94
CA ALA A 87 -10.40 -4.07 4.70
C ALA A 87 -10.21 -4.30 3.19
N TYR A 88 -9.39 -5.30 2.88
CA TYR A 88 -9.17 -5.75 1.52
C TYR A 88 -9.65 -7.19 1.34
N ALA A 89 -10.49 -7.40 0.33
CA ALA A 89 -11.08 -8.71 0.03
C ALA A 89 -10.06 -9.61 -0.68
N HIS A 90 -9.08 -10.12 0.08
CA HIS A 90 -8.03 -11.00 -0.43
C HIS A 90 -8.58 -12.24 -1.15
N GLY A 91 -9.63 -12.86 -0.60
CA GLY A 91 -10.30 -14.00 -1.25
C GLY A 91 -10.79 -13.65 -2.66
N GLN A 92 -11.50 -12.52 -2.81
CA GLN A 92 -11.96 -12.06 -4.13
C GLN A 92 -10.78 -11.72 -5.06
N MET A 93 -9.74 -11.08 -4.53
CA MET A 93 -8.53 -10.77 -5.27
C MET A 93 -7.87 -12.02 -5.88
N TYR A 94 -7.74 -13.09 -5.08
CA TYR A 94 -7.18 -14.37 -5.52
C TYR A 94 -8.09 -15.07 -6.53
N THR A 95 -9.40 -15.11 -6.28
CA THR A 95 -10.38 -15.70 -7.20
C THR A 95 -10.30 -15.05 -8.58
N ASN A 96 -10.37 -13.71 -8.64
CA ASN A 96 -10.31 -12.97 -9.91
C ASN A 96 -9.02 -13.24 -10.69
N ARG A 97 -7.88 -13.28 -9.99
CA ARG A 97 -6.57 -13.58 -10.61
C ARG A 97 -6.51 -15.01 -11.12
N ARG A 98 -7.03 -15.97 -10.35
CA ARG A 98 -7.06 -17.38 -10.75
C ARG A 98 -7.92 -17.59 -11.99
N GLU A 99 -9.10 -16.97 -12.05
CA GLU A 99 -9.98 -17.01 -13.22
C GLU A 99 -9.29 -16.46 -14.48
N ALA A 100 -8.59 -15.33 -14.35
CA ALA A 100 -7.83 -14.74 -15.45
C ALA A 100 -6.71 -15.68 -15.94
N ILE A 101 -5.98 -16.32 -15.02
CA ILE A 101 -4.93 -17.30 -15.33
C ILE A 101 -5.52 -18.52 -16.05
N GLU A 102 -6.61 -19.11 -15.54
CA GLU A 102 -7.22 -20.28 -16.16
C GLU A 102 -7.76 -19.96 -17.56
N LYS A 103 -8.38 -18.78 -17.75
CA LYS A 103 -8.83 -18.32 -19.06
C LYS A 103 -7.67 -18.18 -20.05
N ALA A 104 -6.50 -17.73 -19.59
CA ALA A 104 -5.33 -17.52 -20.43
C ALA A 104 -4.47 -18.79 -20.63
N ARG A 105 -4.71 -19.85 -19.87
CA ARG A 105 -3.89 -21.08 -19.84
C ARG A 105 -3.71 -21.76 -21.20
N GLY A 106 -4.72 -21.71 -22.06
CA GLY A 106 -4.70 -22.32 -23.39
C GLY A 106 -4.14 -21.41 -24.50
N ALA A 107 -3.68 -20.20 -24.18
CA ALA A 107 -3.22 -19.25 -25.18
C ALA A 107 -1.93 -19.71 -25.86
N GLN A 108 -1.95 -19.77 -27.20
CA GLN A 108 -0.79 -20.15 -28.01
C GLN A 108 0.12 -18.96 -28.39
N ARG A 109 -0.38 -17.73 -28.21
CA ARG A 109 0.34 -16.49 -28.56
C ARG A 109 0.17 -15.48 -27.43
N TRP A 110 1.26 -14.82 -27.07
CA TRP A 110 1.31 -13.87 -25.96
C TRP A 110 1.87 -12.53 -26.46
N GLY A 111 1.22 -11.44 -26.03
CA GLY A 111 1.73 -10.09 -26.18
C GLY A 111 2.21 -9.58 -24.83
N VAL A 112 3.43 -9.05 -24.78
CA VAL A 112 3.99 -8.42 -23.58
C VAL A 112 3.86 -6.91 -23.73
N ILE A 113 3.13 -6.27 -22.83
CA ILE A 113 2.93 -4.82 -22.82
C ILE A 113 3.96 -4.20 -21.88
N LEU A 114 4.79 -3.31 -22.39
CA LEU A 114 5.80 -2.57 -21.61
C LEU A 114 5.47 -1.08 -21.59
N GLY A 115 5.57 -0.47 -20.41
CA GLY A 115 5.48 0.98 -20.27
C GLY A 115 6.79 1.66 -20.66
N THR A 116 6.76 2.66 -21.52
CA THR A 116 7.95 3.44 -21.92
C THR A 116 8.30 4.56 -20.93
N LEU A 117 7.46 4.79 -19.92
CA LEU A 117 7.62 5.87 -18.96
C LEU A 117 8.53 5.47 -17.79
N GLY A 118 9.58 6.25 -17.58
CA GLY A 118 10.49 6.12 -16.44
C GLY A 118 11.05 4.70 -16.31
N ARG A 119 10.74 4.02 -15.20
CA ARG A 119 11.20 2.66 -14.90
C ARG A 119 10.14 1.56 -15.11
N GLN A 120 9.01 1.87 -15.76
CA GLN A 120 7.89 0.92 -15.90
C GLN A 120 8.16 -0.23 -16.88
N GLY A 121 9.07 -0.03 -17.84
CA GLY A 121 9.46 -1.03 -18.84
C GLY A 121 10.81 -1.68 -18.54
N ASN A 122 11.19 -1.81 -17.27
CA ASN A 122 12.45 -2.46 -16.90
C ASN A 122 12.45 -3.91 -17.40
N THR A 123 13.40 -4.27 -18.27
CA THR A 123 13.55 -5.63 -18.80
C THR A 123 14.46 -6.52 -17.93
N ASN A 124 15.11 -5.94 -16.92
CA ASN A 124 16.00 -6.63 -15.98
C ASN A 124 15.25 -7.03 -14.70
N ILE A 125 14.06 -7.62 -14.83
CA ILE A 125 13.26 -8.13 -13.71
C ILE A 125 13.77 -9.52 -13.32
#